data_AF-A0A9Q3J6S7-F1
#
_entry.id   AF-A0A9Q3J6S7-F1
#
_cell.length_a   1.000
_cell.length_b   1.000
_cell.length_c   1.000
_cell.angle_alpha   90.00
_cell.angle_beta   90.00
_cell.angle_gamma   90.00
#
_symmetry.space_group_name_H-M   'P 1'
#
loop_
_entity.id
_entity.type
_entity.pdbx_description
1 polymer ?
#
loop_
_entity_poly.entity_id
_entity_poly.type
_entity_poly.pdbx_seq_one_letter_code
_entity_poly.pdbx_strand_id
1 'polypeptide(L)'
;MLQEDFNIPDEIIVGKLHSLFTRTAKKWYYKMRIYHGKNDWSWWKSEVITKWANNSLRFKMENAFESAIFNSEKDKPLTWFFKQKDRLSTLNPDISATMINMKILRKCGGVLDHAIKSRCVEPCSTEDFINAMEDIITRTRMGKT
;
A
#
# COMPACT_ATOMS: atom_id res chain seq x y z
N MET A 1 -13.91 12.35 6.22
CA MET A 1 -13.96 10.89 5.87
C MET A 1 -15.31 10.64 5.22
N LEU A 2 -15.42 9.75 4.22
CA LEU A 2 -16.67 9.53 3.44
C LEU A 2 -17.97 9.37 4.25
N GLN A 3 -17.93 8.87 5.49
CA GLN A 3 -19.11 8.81 6.35
C GLN A 3 -19.49 10.19 6.92
N GLU A 4 -18.50 10.93 7.43
CA GLU A 4 -18.65 12.29 7.99
C GLU A 4 -19.00 13.31 6.90
N ASP A 5 -18.37 13.17 5.72
CA ASP A 5 -18.51 14.11 4.62
C ASP A 5 -19.90 14.02 3.94
N PHE A 6 -20.59 12.89 4.10
CA PHE A 6 -21.89 12.60 3.45
C PHE A 6 -23.00 12.19 4.41
N ASN A 7 -22.75 12.23 5.73
CA ASN A 7 -23.68 11.82 6.78
C ASN A 7 -24.41 10.49 6.48
N ILE A 8 -23.66 9.48 6.00
CA ILE A 8 -24.26 8.23 5.52
C ILE A 8 -24.64 7.36 6.73
N PRO A 9 -25.92 6.94 6.85
CA PRO A 9 -26.35 6.03 7.92
C PRO A 9 -25.63 4.69 7.88
N ASP A 10 -25.36 4.13 9.06
CA ASP A 10 -24.67 2.85 9.21
C ASP A 10 -25.38 1.71 8.50
N GLU A 11 -26.71 1.71 8.41
CA GLU A 11 -27.42 0.65 7.68
C GLU A 11 -27.08 0.63 6.18
N ILE A 12 -26.84 1.82 5.59
CA ILE A 12 -26.44 1.93 4.19
C ILE A 12 -25.01 1.43 3.99
N ILE A 13 -24.09 1.82 4.89
CA ILE A 13 -22.69 1.39 4.84
C ILE A 13 -22.61 -0.13 4.98
N VAL A 14 -23.25 -0.68 6.01
CA VAL A 14 -23.25 -2.11 6.29
C VAL A 14 -24.02 -2.90 5.22
N GLY A 15 -25.05 -2.31 4.61
CA GLY A 15 -25.73 -2.86 3.44
C GLY A 15 -24.81 -2.97 2.23
N LYS A 16 -23.95 -1.97 1.99
CA LYS A 16 -22.96 -2.01 0.90
C LYS A 16 -21.87 -3.06 1.12
N LEU A 17 -21.54 -3.45 2.36
CA LEU A 17 -20.58 -4.53 2.61
C LEU A 17 -20.98 -5.84 1.91
N HIS A 18 -22.28 -6.10 1.77
CA HIS A 18 -22.77 -7.27 1.05
C HIS A 18 -22.34 -7.29 -0.44
N SER A 19 -22.32 -6.13 -1.11
CA SER A 19 -21.92 -6.03 -2.52
C SER A 19 -20.40 -5.90 -2.68
N LEU A 20 -19.73 -5.29 -1.70
CA LEU A 20 -18.27 -5.11 -1.71
C LEU A 20 -17.51 -6.42 -1.41
N PHE A 21 -18.00 -7.23 -0.48
CA PHE A 21 -17.36 -8.49 -0.17
C PHE A 21 -17.66 -9.55 -1.22
N THR A 22 -16.61 -10.26 -1.64
CA THR A 22 -16.70 -11.33 -2.63
C THR A 22 -16.19 -12.65 -2.03
N ARG A 23 -16.64 -13.77 -2.61
CA ARG A 23 -16.17 -15.14 -2.29
C ARG A 23 -16.15 -15.41 -0.77
N THR A 24 -14.98 -15.68 -0.21
CA THR A 24 -14.78 -16.05 1.20
C THR A 24 -15.15 -14.91 2.15
N ALA A 25 -14.89 -13.65 1.76
CA ALA A 25 -15.27 -12.49 2.56
C ALA A 25 -16.80 -12.35 2.65
N LYS A 26 -17.50 -12.61 1.53
CA LYS A 26 -18.97 -12.57 1.51
C LYS A 26 -19.59 -13.63 2.42
N LYS A 27 -19.05 -14.87 2.37
CA LYS A 27 -19.48 -15.96 3.25
C LYS A 27 -19.26 -15.63 4.73
N TRP A 28 -18.10 -15.06 5.07
CA TRP A 28 -17.80 -14.61 6.43
C TRP A 28 -18.78 -13.53 6.91
N TYR A 29 -19.04 -12.52 6.08
CA TYR A 29 -19.97 -11.43 6.40
C TYR A 29 -21.36 -11.95 6.72
N TYR A 30 -21.89 -12.87 5.91
CA TYR A 30 -23.19 -13.48 6.18
C TYR A 30 -23.24 -14.26 7.48
N LYS A 31 -22.22 -15.07 7.76
CA LYS A 31 -22.12 -15.79 9.04
C LYS A 31 -22.12 -14.80 10.20
N MET A 32 -21.35 -13.72 10.10
CA MET A 32 -21.28 -12.70 11.14
C MET A 32 -22.61 -11.97 11.35
N ARG A 33 -23.32 -11.63 10.27
CA ARG A 33 -24.67 -11.04 10.34
C ARG A 33 -25.69 -11.97 11.01
N ILE A 34 -25.61 -13.27 10.77
CA ILE A 34 -26.51 -14.25 11.41
C ILE A 34 -26.22 -14.37 12.90
N TYR A 35 -24.94 -14.41 13.30
CA TYR A 35 -24.55 -14.61 14.70
C TYR A 35 -24.70 -13.36 15.57
N HIS A 36 -24.38 -12.17 15.05
CA HIS A 36 -24.35 -10.92 15.84
C HIS A 36 -25.46 -9.95 15.48
N GLY A 37 -26.29 -10.25 14.49
CA GLY A 37 -27.41 -9.40 14.08
C GLY A 37 -26.99 -8.09 13.40
N LYS A 38 -27.77 -7.03 13.62
CA LYS A 38 -27.46 -5.68 13.16
C LYS A 38 -26.49 -5.01 14.14
N ASN A 39 -25.40 -4.47 13.62
CA ASN A 39 -24.40 -3.70 14.36
C ASN A 39 -24.00 -2.47 13.54
N ASP A 40 -23.47 -1.47 14.23
CA ASP A 40 -22.98 -0.22 13.67
C ASP A 40 -21.72 -0.43 12.81
N TRP A 41 -21.37 0.61 12.03
CA TRP A 41 -20.21 0.56 11.14
C TRP A 41 -18.89 0.43 11.91
N SER A 42 -18.79 1.03 13.11
CA SER A 42 -17.58 0.99 13.92
C SER A 42 -17.22 -0.44 14.33
N TRP A 43 -18.23 -1.22 14.71
CA TRP A 43 -18.12 -2.63 15.03
C TRP A 43 -17.69 -3.44 13.81
N TRP A 44 -18.35 -3.24 12.66
CA TRP A 44 -17.99 -3.93 11.41
C TRP A 44 -16.55 -3.63 10.99
N LYS A 45 -16.11 -2.38 11.12
CA LYS A 45 -14.74 -1.98 10.84
C LYS A 45 -13.76 -2.73 11.75
N SER A 46 -14.05 -2.84 13.05
CA SER A 46 -13.23 -3.59 14.01
C SER A 46 -13.14 -5.08 13.67
N GLU A 47 -14.26 -5.71 13.31
CA GLU A 47 -14.30 -7.13 12.95
C GLU A 47 -13.54 -7.43 11.65
N VAL A 48 -13.67 -6.54 10.65
CA VAL A 48 -12.91 -6.63 9.40
C VAL A 48 -11.41 -6.55 9.68
N ILE A 49 -10.99 -5.57 10.50
CA ILE A 49 -9.59 -5.42 10.90
C ILE A 49 -9.12 -6.67 11.65
N THR A 50 -9.88 -7.14 12.64
CA THR A 50 -9.53 -8.35 13.42
C THR A 50 -9.39 -9.58 12.54
N LYS A 51 -10.30 -9.77 11.57
CA LYS A 51 -10.30 -10.94 10.70
C LYS A 51 -9.13 -10.95 9.72
N TRP A 52 -8.85 -9.81 9.08
CA TRP A 52 -7.93 -9.73 7.95
C TRP A 52 -6.63 -8.99 8.22
N ALA A 53 -6.62 -7.99 9.10
CA ALA A 53 -5.43 -7.26 9.53
C ALA A 53 -4.77 -7.90 10.77
N ASN A 54 -4.65 -9.23 10.76
CA ASN A 54 -4.01 -9.99 11.83
C ASN A 54 -2.47 -10.03 11.68
N ASN A 55 -1.77 -10.48 12.72
CA ASN A 55 -0.31 -10.58 12.75
C ASN A 55 0.29 -11.37 11.57
N SER A 56 -0.45 -12.32 10.99
CA SER A 56 0.01 -13.05 9.80
C SER A 56 0.06 -12.15 8.56
N LEU A 57 -0.92 -11.27 8.37
CA LEU A 57 -0.88 -10.28 7.28
C LEU A 57 0.29 -9.33 7.48
N ARG A 58 0.47 -8.81 8.70
CA ARG A 58 1.59 -7.93 9.04
C ARG A 58 2.93 -8.59 8.72
N PHE A 59 3.16 -9.81 9.21
CA PHE A 59 4.37 -10.58 8.92
C PHE A 59 4.58 -10.84 7.42
N LYS A 60 3.50 -11.16 6.68
CA LYS A 60 3.57 -11.32 5.22
C LYS A 60 3.98 -10.03 4.52
N MET A 61 3.43 -8.88 4.92
CA MET A 61 3.76 -7.59 4.31
C MET A 61 5.17 -7.13 4.66
N GLU A 62 5.62 -7.34 5.91
CA GLU A 62 7.00 -7.10 6.34
C GLU A 62 7.98 -7.92 5.50
N ASN A 63 7.81 -9.25 5.43
CA ASN A 63 8.69 -10.10 4.64
C ASN A 63 8.67 -9.77 3.15
N ALA A 64 7.49 -9.46 2.61
CA ALA A 64 7.33 -9.11 1.20
C ALA A 64 8.02 -7.78 0.86
N PHE A 65 8.03 -6.82 1.78
CA PHE A 65 8.78 -5.56 1.63
C PHE A 65 10.28 -5.80 1.83
N GLU A 66 10.67 -6.57 2.85
CA GLU A 66 12.08 -6.78 3.16
C GLU A 66 12.85 -7.50 2.03
N SER A 67 12.21 -8.50 1.42
CA SER A 67 12.76 -9.25 0.28
C SER A 67 12.65 -8.52 -1.06
N ALA A 68 11.91 -7.42 -1.16
CA ALA A 68 11.72 -6.69 -2.41
C ALA A 68 12.90 -5.75 -2.68
N ILE A 69 13.88 -6.25 -3.42
CA ILE A 69 14.96 -5.45 -4.00
C ILE A 69 14.56 -5.05 -5.42
N PHE A 70 14.76 -3.79 -5.77
CA PHE A 70 14.43 -3.28 -7.11
C PHE A 70 15.40 -3.85 -8.15
N ASN A 71 14.85 -4.35 -9.27
CA ASN A 71 15.63 -4.84 -10.40
C ASN A 71 15.34 -4.01 -11.65
N SER A 72 16.32 -3.22 -12.11
CA SER A 72 16.16 -2.32 -13.26
C SER A 72 15.95 -3.02 -14.62
N GLU A 73 16.15 -4.33 -14.73
CA GLU A 73 15.89 -5.10 -15.95
C GLU A 73 14.48 -5.68 -15.97
N LYS A 74 13.92 -5.99 -14.79
CA LYS A 74 12.63 -6.70 -14.66
C LYS A 74 11.48 -5.79 -14.19
N ASP A 75 11.78 -4.83 -13.33
CA ASP A 75 10.77 -4.01 -12.67
C ASP A 75 10.51 -2.70 -13.42
N LYS A 76 9.24 -2.28 -13.41
CA LYS A 76 8.84 -0.94 -13.84
C LYS A 76 8.79 -0.02 -12.61
N PRO A 77 9.52 1.12 -12.59
CA PRO A 77 9.63 1.98 -11.42
C PRO A 77 8.29 2.37 -10.81
N LEU A 78 7.37 2.92 -11.60
CA LEU A 78 6.04 3.32 -11.16
C LEU A 78 5.29 2.18 -10.43
N THR A 79 5.12 1.05 -11.10
CA THR A 79 4.36 -0.09 -10.57
C THR A 79 5.03 -0.69 -9.33
N TRP A 80 6.36 -0.82 -9.37
CA TRP A 80 7.10 -1.40 -8.26
C TRP A 80 7.08 -0.48 -7.04
N PHE A 81 7.24 0.83 -7.24
CA PHE A 81 7.19 1.84 -6.19
C PHE A 81 5.84 1.81 -5.47
N PHE A 82 4.73 1.90 -6.21
CA PHE A 82 3.39 1.90 -5.60
C PHE A 82 3.11 0.61 -4.83
N LYS A 83 3.58 -0.53 -5.33
CA LYS A 83 3.48 -1.80 -4.60
C LYS A 83 4.22 -1.77 -3.26
N GLN A 84 5.39 -1.11 -3.18
CA GLN A 84 6.11 -0.95 -1.92
C GLN A 84 5.46 0.06 -1.00
N LYS A 85 4.96 1.16 -1.55
CA LYS A 85 4.17 2.17 -0.82
C LYS A 85 2.96 1.52 -0.13
N ASP A 86 2.18 0.72 -0.85
CA ASP A 86 1.01 0.03 -0.31
C ASP A 86 1.37 -0.90 0.85
N ARG A 87 2.49 -1.64 0.74
CA ARG A 87 2.99 -2.50 1.82
C ARG A 87 3.34 -1.69 3.06
N LEU A 88 4.07 -0.58 2.89
CA LEU A 88 4.47 0.28 3.99
C LEU A 88 3.27 0.96 4.65
N SER A 89 2.32 1.48 3.87
CA SER A 89 1.08 2.07 4.39
C SER A 89 0.17 1.06 5.08
N THR A 90 0.21 -0.22 4.66
CA THR A 90 -0.51 -1.31 5.37
C THR A 90 0.12 -1.58 6.74
N LEU A 91 1.45 -1.48 6.85
CA LEU A 91 2.19 -1.74 8.09
C LEU A 91 2.16 -0.56 9.07
N ASN A 92 2.17 0.66 8.54
CA ASN A 92 2.11 1.89 9.30
C ASN A 92 1.29 2.93 8.53
N PRO A 93 -0.02 3.06 8.79
CA PRO A 93 -0.89 4.00 8.08
C PRO A 93 -0.45 5.47 8.18
N ASP A 94 0.22 5.84 9.27
CA ASP A 94 0.63 7.22 9.57
C ASP A 94 2.07 7.54 9.08
N ILE A 95 2.67 6.65 8.29
CA ILE A 95 4.01 6.85 7.74
C ILE A 95 4.04 8.03 6.75
N SER A 96 4.97 8.97 6.96
CA SER A 96 5.11 10.13 6.08
C SER A 96 5.61 9.75 4.68
N ALA A 97 5.22 10.52 3.66
CA ALA A 97 5.69 10.32 2.28
C ALA A 97 7.23 10.31 2.18
N THR A 98 7.91 11.22 2.91
CA THR A 98 9.37 11.26 2.99
C THR A 98 9.94 9.95 3.53
N MET A 99 9.36 9.39 4.60
CA MET A 99 9.81 8.13 5.18
C MET A 99 9.55 6.94 4.24
N ILE A 100 8.43 6.95 3.52
CA ILE A 100 8.16 5.96 2.47
C ILE A 100 9.25 6.01 1.40
N ASN A 101 9.53 7.19 0.85
CA ASN A 101 10.54 7.39 -0.18
C ASN A 101 11.93 6.92 0.30
N MET A 102 12.33 7.28 1.52
CA MET A 102 13.59 6.82 2.13
C MET A 102 13.67 5.30 2.28
N LYS A 103 12.60 4.64 2.74
CA LYS A 103 12.58 3.19 2.90
C LYS A 103 12.64 2.48 1.56
N ILE A 104 11.94 2.98 0.54
CA ILE A 104 11.97 2.42 -0.81
C ILE A 104 13.33 2.64 -1.48
N LEU A 105 13.95 3.80 -1.27
CA LEU A 105 15.28 4.12 -1.79
C LEU A 105 16.34 3.12 -1.33
N ARG A 106 16.30 2.70 -0.05
CA ARG A 106 17.20 1.66 0.47
C ARG A 106 17.05 0.31 -0.25
N LYS A 107 15.91 0.04 -0.88
CA LYS A 107 15.65 -1.16 -1.68
C LYS A 107 16.13 -1.05 -3.13
N CYS A 108 16.55 0.14 -3.58
CA CYS A 108 17.15 0.37 -4.91
C CYS A 108 18.62 -0.03 -4.98
N GLY A 109 19.36 0.13 -3.86
CA GLY A 109 20.74 -0.32 -3.69
C GLY A 109 21.80 0.46 -4.49
N GLY A 110 23.04 0.41 -4.00
CA GLY A 110 24.27 0.77 -4.73
C GLY A 110 24.22 2.09 -5.52
N VAL A 111 24.51 2.00 -6.82
CA VAL A 111 24.60 3.13 -7.75
C VAL A 111 23.25 3.83 -7.94
N LEU A 112 22.13 3.10 -7.86
CA LEU A 112 20.80 3.65 -8.06
C LEU A 112 20.38 4.53 -6.88
N ASP A 113 20.70 4.12 -5.65
CA ASP A 113 20.49 4.93 -4.44
C ASP A 113 21.20 6.30 -4.55
N HIS A 114 22.49 6.30 -4.90
CA HIS A 114 23.26 7.53 -5.09
C HIS A 114 22.73 8.39 -6.25
N ALA A 115 22.37 7.77 -7.37
CA ALA A 115 21.88 8.48 -8.56
C ALA A 115 20.49 9.10 -8.35
N ILE A 116 19.63 8.48 -7.52
CA ILE A 116 18.34 9.05 -7.15
C ILE A 116 18.55 10.21 -6.16
N LYS A 117 19.40 10.04 -5.14
CA LYS A 117 19.72 11.11 -4.16
C LYS A 117 20.26 12.37 -4.82
N SER A 118 21.04 12.26 -5.89
CA SER A 118 21.54 13.44 -6.61
C SER A 118 20.50 14.19 -7.42
N ARG A 119 19.34 13.56 -7.69
CA ARG A 119 18.23 14.15 -8.48
C ARG A 119 17.04 14.57 -7.61
N CYS A 120 16.83 13.90 -6.48
CA CYS A 120 15.82 14.20 -5.48
C CYS A 120 16.41 15.07 -4.36
N VAL A 121 16.25 16.40 -4.45
CA VAL A 121 16.55 17.30 -3.32
C VAL A 121 15.38 17.24 -2.33
N GLU A 122 15.67 17.12 -1.03
CA GLU A 122 14.60 17.07 -0.03
C GLU A 122 13.89 18.43 0.12
N PRO A 123 12.54 18.45 0.24
CA PRO A 123 11.64 17.29 0.20
C PRO A 123 11.38 16.81 -1.24
N CYS A 124 11.72 15.53 -1.54
CA CYS A 124 11.42 14.93 -2.83
C CYS A 124 10.00 14.35 -2.84
N SER A 125 9.16 14.78 -3.78
CA SER A 125 7.83 14.21 -3.93
C SER A 125 7.90 12.75 -4.41
N THR A 126 6.79 12.01 -4.25
CA THR A 126 6.70 10.65 -4.82
C THR A 126 6.86 10.66 -6.34
N GLU A 127 6.33 11.67 -7.02
CA GLU A 127 6.42 11.80 -8.48
C GLU A 127 7.85 12.08 -8.93
N ASP A 128 8.53 13.03 -8.29
CA ASP A 128 9.93 13.34 -8.56
C ASP A 128 10.83 12.13 -8.36
N PHE A 129 10.56 11.32 -7.32
CA PHE A 129 11.29 10.09 -7.05
C PHE A 129 11.12 9.06 -8.17
N ILE A 130 9.88 8.83 -8.60
CA ILE A 130 9.58 7.86 -9.67
C ILE A 130 10.18 8.34 -11.00
N ASN A 131 10.02 9.62 -11.33
CA ASN A 131 10.60 10.22 -12.53
C ASN A 131 12.12 10.07 -12.53
N ALA A 132 12.79 10.32 -11.39
CA ALA A 132 14.23 10.13 -11.27
C ALA A 132 14.65 8.66 -11.50
N MET A 133 13.90 7.69 -10.97
CA MET A 133 14.15 6.26 -11.23
C MET A 133 14.03 5.92 -12.73
N GLU A 134 12.97 6.38 -13.39
CA GLU A 134 12.71 6.11 -14.81
C GLU A 134 13.80 6.72 -15.70
N ASP A 135 14.20 7.96 -15.41
CA ASP A 135 15.26 8.66 -16.10
C ASP A 135 16.60 7.92 -16.01
N ILE A 136 16.99 7.49 -14.80
CA ILE A 136 18.26 6.79 -14.57
C ILE A 136 18.27 5.46 -15.32
N ILE A 137 17.20 4.69 -15.26
CA ILE A 137 17.11 3.39 -15.92
C ILE A 137 17.16 3.55 -17.44
N THR A 138 16.45 4.54 -17.99
CA THR A 138 16.42 4.81 -19.43
C THR A 138 17.81 5.20 -19.94
N ARG A 139 18.49 6.15 -19.26
CA ARG A 139 19.85 6.56 -19.61
C ARG A 139 20.87 5.43 -19.48
N THR A 140 20.76 4.60 -18.44
CA THR A 140 21.67 3.45 -18.24
C THR A 140 21.48 2.37 -19.30
N ARG A 141 20.26 2.17 -19.82
CA ARG A 141 20.00 1.24 -20.92
C ARG A 141 20.53 1.75 -22.26
N MET A 142 20.42 3.05 -22.53
CA MET A 142 20.94 3.66 -23.76
C MET A 142 22.48 3.64 -23.85
N GLY A 143 23.20 3.61 -22.72
CA GLY A 143 24.67 3.50 -22.71
C GLY A 143 25.22 2.08 -22.86
N LYS A 144 24.36 1.07 -23.04
CA LYS A 144 24.74 -0.36 -23.20
C LYS A 144 24.67 -0.86 -24.65
N THR A 145 24.29 0.00 -25.60
CA THR A 145 24.37 -0.21 -27.05
C THR A 145 25.66 0.38 -27.59
#